data_AF-A0A2L2WMH1-F1
#
_entry.id   AF-A0A2L2WMH1-F1
#
_cell.length_a   1.000
_cell.length_b   1.000
_cell.length_c   1.000
_cell.angle_alpha   90.00
_cell.angle_beta   90.00
_cell.angle_gamma   90.00
#
_symmetry.space_group_name_H-M   'P 1'
#
loop_
_entity.id
_entity.type
_entity.pdbx_description
1 polymer ?
#
loop_
_entity_poly.entity_id
_entity_poly.type
_entity_poly.pdbx_seq_one_letter_code
_entity_poly.pdbx_strand_id
1 'polypeptide(L)'
;MKNYIIEVKGEIVANAKVHYAQGWTCCDMGSSITNDSYSYDRKTHTVISNLVLNENRRAVPYAIYFTEKGIAIDSTGNISCYPGYGAAWEYYKENIAKILNLLKCEAPKEIEQTFYNGLYTDVFCILELFLSDFILCMIYSNEKVYENAVTYYKTLRKFTKEVSDIERQVHNFFFKGVVYHRFDKVEDMFMKIISIEIPDYKKLRVCLDKRNNIVHRFYFSNIDRMELVNITLEDITNLIKEANTFVGKLIENVDKVYPKKI
;
A
#
# COMPACT_ATOMS: atom_id res chain seq x y z
N MET A 1 -14.28 13.99 10.56
CA MET A 1 -13.26 13.24 9.79
C MET A 1 -12.36 12.47 10.74
N LYS A 2 -12.35 11.13 10.62
CA LYS A 2 -11.49 10.24 11.41
C LYS A 2 -10.14 10.15 10.70
N ASN A 3 -9.21 11.04 11.05
CA ASN A 3 -7.87 11.06 10.48
C ASN A 3 -6.96 10.04 11.18
N TYR A 4 -6.07 9.40 10.44
CA TYR A 4 -4.99 8.60 11.03
C TYR A 4 -3.79 9.49 11.30
N ILE A 5 -3.68 9.99 12.52
CA ILE A 5 -2.63 10.95 12.90
C ILE A 5 -1.41 10.20 13.42
N ILE A 6 -0.24 10.51 12.86
CA ILE A 6 1.04 10.11 13.42
C ILE A 6 1.69 11.36 14.02
N GLU A 7 1.76 11.39 15.35
CA GLU A 7 2.46 12.45 16.06
C GLU A 7 3.96 12.14 16.13
N VAL A 8 4.81 13.10 15.82
CA VAL A 8 6.27 12.99 15.93
C VAL A 8 6.73 14.01 16.96
N LYS A 9 7.31 13.52 18.07
CA LYS A 9 7.79 14.37 19.17
C LYS A 9 9.10 15.10 18.83
N GLY A 10 9.87 14.55 17.90
CA GLY A 10 11.04 15.19 17.29
C GLY A 10 10.73 15.84 15.94
N GLU A 11 11.78 16.13 15.18
CA GLU A 11 11.68 16.60 13.79
C GLU A 11 11.28 15.47 12.84
N ILE A 12 10.67 15.83 11.72
CA ILE A 12 10.52 14.93 10.57
C ILE A 12 11.58 15.32 9.55
N VAL A 13 12.44 14.38 9.16
CA VAL A 13 13.53 14.63 8.21
C VAL A 13 13.35 13.72 7.00
N ALA A 14 13.09 14.30 5.82
CA ALA A 14 13.10 13.56 4.57
C ALA A 14 14.52 13.56 3.99
N ASN A 15 15.22 12.43 4.10
CA ASN A 15 16.64 12.31 3.78
C ASN A 15 16.94 11.51 2.49
N ALA A 16 15.94 10.87 1.89
CA ALA A 16 16.07 10.22 0.56
C ALA A 16 14.70 9.96 -0.04
N LYS A 17 14.57 10.04 -1.37
CA LYS A 17 13.32 9.80 -2.12
C LYS A 17 12.19 10.76 -1.75
N VAL A 18 11.11 10.70 -2.52
CA VAL A 18 9.88 11.41 -2.18
C VAL A 18 9.06 10.55 -1.23
N HIS A 19 8.56 11.15 -0.16
CA HIS A 19 7.67 10.49 0.80
C HIS A 19 6.25 11.05 0.67
N TYR A 20 5.31 10.15 0.44
CA TYR A 20 3.91 10.48 0.20
C TYR A 20 3.05 10.17 1.43
N ALA A 21 2.18 11.09 1.81
CA ALA A 21 1.20 10.93 2.89
C ALA A 21 -0.06 11.77 2.60
N GLN A 22 -1.13 11.58 3.38
CA GLN A 22 -2.33 12.41 3.26
C GLN A 22 -2.11 13.84 3.71
N GLY A 23 -1.17 14.07 4.62
CA GLY A 23 -0.88 15.38 5.14
C GLY A 23 0.40 15.44 5.95
N TRP A 24 0.96 16.65 5.98
CA TRP A 24 2.13 17.02 6.77
C TRP A 24 1.78 18.33 7.46
N THR A 25 1.98 18.40 8.77
CA THR A 25 1.69 19.60 9.55
C THR A 25 2.81 19.83 10.55
N CYS A 26 3.34 21.05 10.59
CA CYS A 26 4.36 21.43 11.54
C CYS A 26 4.20 22.87 12.03
N CYS A 27 4.75 23.13 13.22
CA CYS A 27 4.75 24.46 13.82
C CYS A 27 5.98 25.30 13.43
N ASP A 28 7.08 24.65 13.00
CA ASP A 28 8.36 25.29 12.70
C ASP A 28 9.06 24.68 11.47
N MET A 29 10.16 25.29 11.04
CA MET A 29 11.12 24.68 10.10
C MET A 29 12.12 23.81 10.88
N GLY A 30 12.37 22.59 10.40
CA GLY A 30 13.30 21.66 11.04
C GLY A 30 14.77 22.05 10.83
N SER A 31 15.65 21.54 11.68
CA SER A 31 17.09 21.79 11.72
C SER A 31 17.95 20.65 11.14
N SER A 32 17.33 19.71 10.42
CA SER A 32 18.01 18.62 9.71
C SER A 32 18.76 17.64 10.64
N ILE A 33 18.17 17.31 11.80
CA ILE A 33 18.80 16.40 12.76
C ILE A 33 18.70 14.95 12.26
N THR A 34 19.82 14.38 11.81
CA THR A 34 19.88 13.03 11.20
C THR A 34 20.03 11.87 12.20
N ASN A 35 20.00 12.13 13.51
CA ASN A 35 20.15 11.06 14.51
C ASN A 35 18.93 10.11 14.50
N ASP A 36 19.10 8.91 13.93
CA ASP A 36 18.05 7.91 13.77
C ASP A 36 17.89 7.05 15.03
N SER A 37 17.11 7.56 15.99
CA SER A 37 16.69 6.85 17.21
C SER A 37 15.21 6.44 17.14
N TYR A 38 14.76 5.98 15.97
CA TYR A 38 13.35 5.70 15.69
C TYR A 38 12.70 4.79 16.75
N SER A 39 11.70 5.34 17.44
CA SER A 39 10.85 4.62 18.40
C SER A 39 9.39 4.99 18.18
N TYR A 40 8.55 3.99 17.89
CA TYR A 40 7.14 4.17 17.55
C TYR A 40 6.21 3.45 18.53
N ASP A 41 5.37 4.22 19.22
CA ASP A 41 4.27 3.70 20.03
C ASP A 41 3.06 3.39 19.15
N ARG A 42 2.77 2.09 19.00
CA ARG A 42 1.66 1.58 18.21
C ARG A 42 0.28 1.87 18.80
N LYS A 43 0.18 2.19 20.10
CA LYS A 43 -1.10 2.48 20.77
C LYS A 43 -1.54 3.91 20.54
N THR A 44 -0.60 4.85 20.60
CA THR A 44 -0.86 6.29 20.44
C THR A 44 -0.52 6.81 19.04
N HIS A 45 0.07 5.96 18.19
CA HIS A 45 0.59 6.35 16.89
C HIS A 45 1.65 7.46 16.98
N THR A 46 2.49 7.42 18.02
CA THR A 46 3.48 8.46 18.30
C THR A 46 4.90 7.98 18.00
N VAL A 47 5.69 8.76 17.27
CA VAL A 47 7.14 8.63 17.19
C VAL A 47 7.77 9.47 18.32
N ILE A 48 8.45 8.81 19.25
CA ILE A 48 8.98 9.44 20.50
C ILE A 48 10.29 10.22 20.23
N SER A 49 10.87 10.04 19.04
CA SER A 49 12.13 10.62 18.57
C SER A 49 11.92 11.48 17.31
N ASN A 50 13.03 11.89 16.68
CA ASN A 50 13.00 12.32 15.29
C ASN A 50 12.51 11.17 14.39
N LEU A 51 11.80 11.51 13.32
CA LEU A 51 11.41 10.61 12.25
C LEU A 51 12.29 10.90 11.03
N VAL A 52 13.33 10.08 10.84
CA VAL A 52 14.16 10.14 9.63
C VAL A 52 13.57 9.21 8.58
N LEU A 53 13.04 9.78 7.50
CA LEU A 53 12.54 9.07 6.33
C LEU A 53 13.69 8.92 5.32
N ASN A 54 13.87 7.70 4.81
CA ASN A 54 15.01 7.34 3.97
C ASN A 54 14.70 6.10 3.11
N GLU A 55 15.73 5.55 2.48
CA GLU A 55 15.67 4.34 1.65
C GLU A 55 14.95 3.15 2.31
N ASN A 56 15.08 3.01 3.64
CA ASN A 56 14.56 1.90 4.44
C ASN A 56 13.32 2.28 5.28
N ARG A 57 12.95 3.56 5.33
CA ARG A 57 11.80 4.05 6.10
C ARG A 57 10.99 5.04 5.28
N ARG A 58 9.82 4.59 4.82
CA ARG A 58 8.86 5.41 4.08
C ARG A 58 7.75 5.93 4.98
N ALA A 59 7.10 7.00 4.56
CA ALA A 59 5.88 7.48 5.17
C ALA A 59 4.70 6.54 4.86
N VAL A 60 3.82 6.40 5.84
CA VAL A 60 2.52 5.73 5.72
C VAL A 60 1.56 6.56 4.84
N PRO A 61 1.00 6.00 3.74
CA PRO A 61 0.25 6.80 2.76
C PRO A 61 -1.04 7.40 3.29
N TYR A 62 -1.74 6.67 4.17
CA TYR A 62 -3.04 7.05 4.73
C TYR A 62 -2.93 7.90 6.01
N ALA A 63 -1.72 8.31 6.38
CA ALA A 63 -1.49 9.08 7.60
C ALA A 63 -1.40 10.59 7.36
N ILE A 64 -1.73 11.36 8.39
CA ILE A 64 -1.37 12.77 8.53
C ILE A 64 -0.28 12.87 9.60
N TYR A 65 0.88 13.41 9.24
CA TYR A 65 1.99 13.61 10.16
C TYR A 65 1.90 14.97 10.84
N PHE A 66 2.11 15.00 12.16
CA PHE A 66 2.17 16.22 12.95
C PHE A 66 3.44 16.26 13.79
N THR A 67 4.12 17.42 13.81
CA THR A 67 5.24 17.69 14.72
C THR A 67 5.27 19.16 15.15
N GLU A 68 5.61 19.41 16.41
CA GLU A 68 5.87 20.78 16.89
C GLU A 68 7.30 21.25 16.59
N LYS A 69 8.23 20.35 16.22
CA LYS A 69 9.66 20.67 16.05
C LYS A 69 10.05 21.10 14.64
N GLY A 70 9.22 20.75 13.66
CA GLY A 70 9.44 21.13 12.27
C GLY A 70 9.80 19.98 11.35
N ILE A 71 9.71 20.27 10.06
CA ILE A 71 10.06 19.35 8.98
C ILE A 71 11.29 19.88 8.26
N ALA A 72 12.26 19.01 8.01
CA ALA A 72 13.45 19.28 7.22
C ALA A 72 13.51 18.36 5.99
N ILE A 73 14.10 18.88 4.91
CA ILE A 73 14.38 18.14 3.68
C ILE A 73 15.88 18.18 3.47
N ASP A 74 16.50 17.00 3.42
CA ASP A 74 17.94 16.82 3.26
C ASP A 74 18.25 15.98 2.01
N SER A 75 19.45 16.16 1.46
CA SER A 75 19.98 15.33 0.37
C SER A 75 19.03 15.29 -0.85
N THR A 76 18.60 14.10 -1.27
CA THR A 76 17.64 13.84 -2.35
C THR A 76 16.22 13.59 -1.84
N GLY A 77 15.98 13.82 -0.54
CA GLY A 77 14.68 13.65 0.09
C GLY A 77 13.66 14.67 -0.38
N ASN A 78 12.39 14.33 -0.25
CA ASN A 78 11.27 15.26 -0.39
C ASN A 78 10.04 14.72 0.33
N ILE A 79 9.07 15.58 0.62
CA ILE A 79 7.74 15.19 1.09
C ILE A 79 6.67 15.68 0.11
N SER A 80 5.58 14.94 0.01
CA SER A 80 4.44 15.36 -0.82
C SER A 80 3.12 14.98 -0.17
N CYS A 81 2.18 15.91 -0.26
CA CYS A 81 0.84 15.77 0.29
C CYS A 81 -0.12 15.34 -0.83
N TYR A 82 -0.79 14.22 -0.63
CA TYR A 82 -1.79 13.70 -1.56
C TYR A 82 -3.05 13.28 -0.80
N PRO A 83 -4.14 14.06 -0.85
CA PRO A 83 -5.38 13.69 -0.18
C PRO A 83 -6.03 12.46 -0.83
N GLY A 84 -6.86 11.77 -0.05
CA GLY A 84 -7.53 10.55 -0.49
C GLY A 84 -6.52 9.43 -0.80
N TYR A 85 -6.68 8.77 -1.95
CA TYR A 85 -5.84 7.65 -2.37
C TYR A 85 -4.52 8.04 -3.03
N GLY A 86 -4.26 9.34 -3.29
CA GLY A 86 -3.16 9.77 -4.15
C GLY A 86 -1.78 9.31 -3.66
N ALA A 87 -1.53 9.32 -2.35
CA ALA A 87 -0.25 8.87 -1.79
C ALA A 87 0.01 7.38 -2.06
N ALA A 88 -1.03 6.53 -1.96
CA ALA A 88 -0.92 5.10 -2.28
C ALA A 88 -0.61 4.89 -3.77
N TRP A 89 -1.23 5.71 -4.65
CA TRP A 89 -1.00 5.64 -6.08
C TRP A 89 0.43 6.05 -6.48
N GLU A 90 1.00 7.09 -5.88
CA GLU A 90 2.39 7.47 -6.12
C GLU A 90 3.37 6.35 -5.71
N TYR A 91 3.20 5.77 -4.51
CA TYR A 91 4.04 4.62 -4.12
C TYR A 91 3.87 3.41 -5.03
N TYR A 92 2.66 3.14 -5.53
CA TYR A 92 2.44 2.08 -6.52
C TYR A 92 3.27 2.33 -7.78
N LYS A 93 3.20 3.54 -8.36
CA LYS A 93 3.96 3.92 -9.56
C LYS A 93 5.47 3.80 -9.33
N GLU A 94 5.98 4.30 -8.22
CA GLU A 94 7.40 4.18 -7.90
C GLU A 94 7.85 2.72 -7.77
N ASN A 95 7.05 1.88 -7.11
CA ASN A 95 7.41 0.48 -6.92
C ASN A 95 7.36 -0.29 -8.25
N ILE A 96 6.37 -0.04 -9.12
CA ILE A 96 6.35 -0.60 -10.48
C ILE A 96 7.57 -0.13 -11.29
N ALA A 97 7.94 1.15 -11.19
CA ALA A 97 9.12 1.68 -11.86
C ALA A 97 10.42 0.99 -11.41
N LYS A 98 10.53 0.61 -10.12
CA LYS A 98 11.66 -0.19 -9.62
C LYS A 98 11.73 -1.55 -10.30
N ILE A 99 10.60 -2.26 -10.43
CA ILE A 99 10.56 -3.55 -11.14
C ILE A 99 10.97 -3.37 -12.61
N LEU A 100 10.43 -2.36 -13.29
CA LEU A 100 10.79 -2.05 -14.68
C LEU A 100 12.28 -1.74 -14.85
N ASN A 101 12.92 -1.10 -13.86
CA ASN A 101 14.36 -0.87 -13.89
C ASN A 101 15.16 -2.15 -13.64
N LEU A 102 14.72 -3.01 -12.71
CA LEU A 102 15.34 -4.31 -12.46
C LEU A 102 15.26 -5.24 -13.68
N LEU A 103 14.18 -5.17 -14.46
CA LEU A 103 14.05 -5.94 -15.71
C LEU A 103 15.05 -5.54 -16.80
N LYS A 104 15.70 -4.37 -16.68
CA LYS A 104 16.78 -3.95 -17.59
C LYS A 104 18.14 -4.55 -17.22
N CYS A 105 18.25 -5.13 -16.03
CA CYS A 105 19.47 -5.78 -15.57
C CYS A 105 19.55 -7.20 -16.13
N GLU A 106 20.72 -7.58 -16.64
CA GLU A 106 20.98 -8.97 -17.03
C GLU A 106 21.33 -9.78 -15.78
N ALA A 107 20.52 -10.79 -15.48
CA ALA A 107 20.81 -11.76 -14.43
C ALA A 107 21.71 -12.89 -14.99
N PRO A 108 22.69 -13.39 -14.22
CA PRO A 108 23.42 -14.61 -14.57
C PRO A 108 22.46 -15.77 -14.81
N LYS A 109 22.73 -16.62 -15.81
CA LYS A 109 21.86 -17.72 -16.24
C LYS A 109 21.49 -18.67 -15.09
N GLU A 110 22.40 -18.86 -14.14
CA GLU A 110 22.26 -19.73 -13.00
C GLU A 110 21.18 -19.26 -12.02
N ILE A 111 20.90 -17.95 -11.96
CA ILE A 111 19.91 -17.36 -11.05
C ILE A 111 18.75 -16.69 -11.78
N GLU A 112 18.75 -16.67 -13.12
CA GLU A 112 17.79 -15.93 -13.94
C GLU A 112 16.34 -16.27 -13.58
N GLN A 113 16.01 -17.57 -13.47
CA GLN A 113 14.64 -17.97 -13.11
C GLN A 113 14.28 -17.60 -11.67
N THR A 114 15.21 -17.68 -10.72
CA THR A 114 14.96 -17.20 -9.35
C THR A 114 14.73 -15.70 -9.33
N PHE A 115 15.49 -14.94 -10.11
CA PHE A 115 15.33 -13.50 -10.27
C PHE A 115 13.96 -13.14 -10.86
N TYR A 116 13.56 -13.76 -11.98
CA TYR A 116 12.25 -13.54 -12.59
C TYR A 116 11.09 -13.99 -11.69
N ASN A 117 11.22 -15.10 -10.97
CA ASN A 117 10.23 -15.54 -9.99
C ASN A 117 10.04 -14.52 -8.86
N GLY A 118 11.13 -13.90 -8.39
CA GLY A 118 11.11 -12.81 -7.42
C GLY A 118 10.36 -11.60 -7.96
N LEU A 119 10.78 -11.08 -9.13
CA LEU A 119 10.15 -9.91 -9.74
C LEU A 119 8.67 -10.14 -10.06
N TYR A 120 8.30 -11.33 -10.54
CA TYR A 120 6.90 -11.68 -10.80
C TYR A 120 6.06 -11.66 -9.52
N THR A 121 6.60 -12.18 -8.42
CA THR A 121 5.95 -12.16 -7.11
C THR A 121 5.85 -10.74 -6.56
N ASP A 122 6.89 -9.93 -6.74
CA ASP A 122 6.92 -8.54 -6.27
C ASP A 122 5.83 -7.68 -6.93
N VAL A 123 5.48 -7.91 -8.20
CA VAL A 123 4.36 -7.19 -8.83
C VAL A 123 3.05 -7.45 -8.10
N PHE A 124 2.79 -8.68 -7.65
CA PHE A 124 1.63 -8.98 -6.80
C PHE A 124 1.73 -8.33 -5.42
N CYS A 125 2.91 -8.38 -4.78
CA CYS A 125 3.12 -7.71 -3.50
C CYS A 125 2.83 -6.20 -3.60
N ILE A 126 3.24 -5.55 -4.70
CA ILE A 126 2.97 -4.15 -4.98
C ILE A 126 1.47 -3.88 -5.16
N LEU A 127 0.77 -4.73 -5.92
CA LEU A 127 -0.67 -4.61 -6.12
C LEU A 127 -1.45 -4.80 -4.80
N GLU A 128 -1.11 -5.80 -4.00
CA GLU A 128 -1.74 -6.06 -2.71
C GLU A 128 -1.51 -4.90 -1.72
N LEU A 129 -0.27 -4.39 -1.68
CA LEU A 129 0.07 -3.23 -0.87
C LEU A 129 -0.71 -1.99 -1.30
N PHE A 130 -0.80 -1.75 -2.61
CA PHE A 130 -1.61 -0.67 -3.14
C PHE A 130 -3.07 -0.80 -2.72
N LEU A 131 -3.70 -1.97 -2.85
CA LEU A 131 -5.10 -2.15 -2.47
C LEU A 131 -5.34 -1.94 -0.97
N SER A 132 -4.38 -2.34 -0.13
CA SER A 132 -4.43 -2.10 1.31
C SER A 132 -4.30 -0.62 1.65
N ASP A 133 -3.25 0.03 1.15
CA ASP A 133 -2.99 1.44 1.39
C ASP A 133 -4.12 2.31 0.80
N PHE A 134 -4.66 1.92 -0.37
CA PHE A 134 -5.76 2.59 -1.06
C PHE A 134 -7.04 2.63 -0.22
N ILE A 135 -7.51 1.47 0.28
CA ILE A 135 -8.75 1.44 1.06
C ILE A 135 -8.58 2.16 2.40
N LEU A 136 -7.41 2.03 3.05
CA LEU A 136 -7.11 2.76 4.28
C LEU A 136 -7.08 4.28 4.03
N CYS A 137 -6.52 4.72 2.91
CA CYS A 137 -6.56 6.10 2.48
C CYS A 137 -8.00 6.61 2.35
N MET A 138 -8.88 5.85 1.71
CA MET A 138 -10.30 6.22 1.57
C MET A 138 -11.01 6.25 2.94
N ILE A 139 -10.77 5.26 3.80
CA ILE A 139 -11.32 5.19 5.16
C ILE A 139 -10.94 6.42 6.00
N TYR A 140 -9.66 6.83 6.00
CA TYR A 140 -9.19 7.91 6.87
C TYR A 140 -9.36 9.31 6.28
N SER A 141 -9.72 9.41 5.00
CA SER A 141 -9.99 10.68 4.32
C SER A 141 -11.48 11.02 4.22
N ASN A 142 -12.37 10.06 4.46
CA ASN A 142 -13.81 10.22 4.28
C ASN A 142 -14.61 9.59 5.42
N GLU A 143 -15.37 10.43 6.13
CA GLU A 143 -16.14 10.03 7.31
C GLU A 143 -17.23 9.01 7.01
N LYS A 144 -17.93 9.15 5.88
CA LYS A 144 -18.94 8.17 5.46
C LYS A 144 -18.30 6.81 5.17
N VAL A 145 -17.14 6.82 4.52
CA VAL A 145 -16.39 5.59 4.23
C VAL A 145 -15.92 4.92 5.52
N TYR A 146 -15.44 5.70 6.49
CA TYR A 146 -15.09 5.19 7.81
C TYR A 146 -16.27 4.50 8.51
N GLU A 147 -17.45 5.12 8.54
CA GLU A 147 -18.67 4.52 9.10
C GLU A 147 -19.04 3.20 8.42
N ASN A 148 -18.95 3.16 7.09
CA ASN A 148 -19.21 1.95 6.30
C ASN A 148 -18.20 0.86 6.66
N ALA A 149 -16.92 1.19 6.80
CA ALA A 149 -15.86 0.26 7.20
C ALA A 149 -16.09 -0.33 8.60
N VAL A 150 -16.50 0.50 9.57
CA VAL A 150 -16.89 0.05 10.92
C VAL A 150 -18.09 -0.92 10.84
N THR A 151 -19.10 -0.57 10.05
CA THR A 151 -20.31 -1.40 9.86
C THR A 151 -19.99 -2.73 9.22
N TYR A 152 -19.16 -2.72 8.16
CA TYR A 152 -18.68 -3.91 7.48
C TYR A 152 -17.93 -4.83 8.45
N TYR A 153 -16.99 -4.27 9.23
CA TYR A 153 -16.22 -5.02 10.22
C TYR A 153 -17.12 -5.65 11.30
N LYS A 154 -18.06 -4.88 11.87
CA LYS A 154 -19.00 -5.39 12.88
C LYS A 154 -19.87 -6.53 12.34
N THR A 155 -20.34 -6.40 11.10
CA THR A 155 -21.15 -7.42 10.43
C THR A 155 -20.35 -8.71 10.24
N LEU A 156 -19.12 -8.63 9.72
CA LEU A 156 -18.26 -9.80 9.54
C LEU A 156 -17.96 -10.52 10.85
N ARG A 157 -17.75 -9.78 11.94
CA ARG A 157 -17.44 -10.34 13.26
C ARG A 157 -18.68 -10.72 14.07
N LYS A 158 -19.89 -10.48 13.53
CA LYS A 158 -21.17 -10.73 14.20
C LYS A 158 -21.27 -10.04 15.57
N PHE A 159 -20.67 -8.85 15.70
CA PHE A 159 -20.73 -8.10 16.95
C PHE A 159 -22.13 -7.52 17.14
N THR A 160 -22.76 -7.85 18.27
CA THR A 160 -24.09 -7.34 18.67
C THR A 160 -24.03 -6.24 19.73
N LYS A 161 -22.84 -5.94 20.26
CA LYS A 161 -22.60 -4.94 21.31
C LYS A 161 -21.53 -3.92 20.90
N GLU A 162 -21.44 -2.81 21.65
CA GLU A 162 -20.32 -1.89 21.50
C GLU A 162 -18.99 -2.59 21.72
N VAL A 163 -18.03 -2.26 20.84
CA VAL A 163 -16.70 -2.83 20.83
C VAL A 163 -15.75 -1.75 21.30
N SER A 164 -15.08 -1.97 22.44
CA SER A 164 -14.02 -1.08 22.89
C SER A 164 -12.93 -0.98 21.83
N ASP A 165 -12.44 0.23 21.57
CA ASP A 165 -11.31 0.46 20.67
C ASP A 165 -11.56 -0.07 19.24
N ILE A 166 -12.78 0.20 18.75
CA ILE A 166 -13.23 -0.19 17.40
C ILE A 166 -12.30 0.34 16.31
N GLU A 167 -11.73 1.53 16.49
CA GLU A 167 -10.83 2.17 15.52
C GLU A 167 -9.58 1.35 15.28
N ARG A 168 -8.88 0.93 16.35
CA ARG A 168 -7.69 0.06 16.24
C ARG A 168 -8.04 -1.30 15.65
N GLN A 169 -9.21 -1.85 15.99
CA GLN A 169 -9.63 -3.16 15.47
C GLN A 169 -9.97 -3.11 13.98
N VAL A 170 -10.67 -2.05 13.55
CA VAL A 170 -10.93 -1.75 12.14
C VAL A 170 -9.62 -1.56 11.39
N HIS A 171 -8.72 -0.72 11.90
CA HIS A 171 -7.39 -0.53 11.33
C HIS A 171 -6.64 -1.85 11.13
N ASN A 172 -6.52 -2.65 12.19
CA ASN A 172 -5.82 -3.94 12.14
C ASN A 172 -6.47 -4.93 11.18
N PHE A 173 -7.79 -4.89 11.04
CA PHE A 173 -8.49 -5.75 10.08
C PHE A 173 -8.07 -5.41 8.64
N PHE A 174 -8.15 -4.15 8.23
CA PHE A 174 -7.76 -3.75 6.87
C PHE A 174 -6.25 -3.81 6.64
N PHE A 175 -5.44 -3.53 7.66
CA PHE A 175 -3.98 -3.56 7.53
C PHE A 175 -3.39 -4.99 7.54
N LYS A 176 -3.97 -5.94 8.27
CA LYS A 176 -3.40 -7.29 8.45
C LYS A 176 -4.36 -8.45 8.20
N GLY A 177 -5.66 -8.22 8.37
CA GLY A 177 -6.67 -9.28 8.34
C GLY A 177 -7.18 -9.59 6.94
N VAL A 178 -7.05 -8.66 5.99
CA VAL A 178 -7.50 -8.81 4.61
C VAL A 178 -6.39 -9.43 3.75
N VAL A 179 -6.76 -10.41 2.94
CA VAL A 179 -5.89 -11.04 1.95
C VAL A 179 -6.22 -10.45 0.58
N TYR A 180 -5.43 -9.48 0.14
CA TYR A 180 -5.80 -8.59 -0.98
C TYR A 180 -5.71 -9.24 -2.36
N HIS A 181 -4.99 -10.36 -2.52
CA HIS A 181 -5.06 -11.16 -3.75
C HIS A 181 -6.34 -12.00 -3.90
N ARG A 182 -7.23 -12.04 -2.88
CA ARG A 182 -8.56 -12.67 -3.00
C ARG A 182 -9.57 -11.67 -3.57
N PHE A 183 -9.52 -11.47 -4.89
CA PHE A 183 -10.29 -10.45 -5.58
C PHE A 183 -11.80 -10.54 -5.35
N ASP A 184 -12.37 -11.74 -5.18
CA ASP A 184 -13.79 -11.93 -4.85
C ASP A 184 -14.17 -11.30 -3.50
N LYS A 185 -13.27 -11.34 -2.52
CA LYS A 185 -13.46 -10.72 -1.21
C LYS A 185 -13.20 -9.23 -1.25
N VAL A 186 -12.20 -8.80 -2.03
CA VAL A 186 -11.90 -7.37 -2.24
C VAL A 186 -13.07 -6.68 -2.94
N GLU A 187 -13.68 -7.31 -3.93
CA GLU A 187 -14.86 -6.83 -4.64
C GLU A 187 -16.04 -6.56 -3.69
N ASP A 188 -16.43 -7.55 -2.89
CA ASP A 188 -17.50 -7.40 -1.89
C ASP A 188 -17.19 -6.28 -0.88
N MET A 189 -15.93 -6.21 -0.43
CA MET A 189 -15.47 -5.21 0.53
C MET A 189 -15.50 -3.80 -0.07
N PHE A 190 -14.98 -3.60 -1.27
CA PHE A 190 -14.95 -2.29 -1.94
C PHE A 190 -16.36 -1.81 -2.25
N MET A 191 -17.24 -2.70 -2.73
CA MET A 191 -18.65 -2.36 -2.98
C MET A 191 -19.35 -1.91 -1.69
N LYS A 192 -19.16 -2.60 -0.56
CA LYS A 192 -19.84 -2.26 0.70
C LYS A 192 -19.29 -1.03 1.40
N ILE A 193 -17.99 -0.73 1.24
CA ILE A 193 -17.32 0.34 1.99
C ILE A 193 -17.30 1.65 1.21
N ILE A 194 -16.93 1.58 -0.07
CA ILE A 194 -16.76 2.76 -0.94
C ILE A 194 -17.72 2.76 -2.14
N SER A 195 -18.71 1.87 -2.20
CA SER A 195 -19.74 1.84 -3.26
C SER A 195 -19.17 1.75 -4.68
N ILE A 196 -18.09 1.00 -4.85
CA ILE A 196 -17.38 0.85 -6.14
C ILE A 196 -17.24 -0.62 -6.49
N GLU A 197 -17.58 -0.94 -7.73
CA GLU A 197 -17.24 -2.22 -8.36
C GLU A 197 -15.77 -2.18 -8.80
N ILE A 198 -15.00 -3.21 -8.41
CA ILE A 198 -13.62 -3.33 -8.86
C ILE A 198 -13.56 -3.73 -10.33
N PRO A 199 -12.51 -3.38 -11.08
CA PRO A 199 -12.38 -3.76 -12.49
C PRO A 199 -12.27 -5.27 -12.69
N ASP A 200 -12.56 -5.76 -13.91
CA ASP A 200 -12.37 -7.18 -14.25
C ASP A 200 -10.95 -7.66 -13.94
N TYR A 201 -10.85 -8.74 -13.17
CA TYR A 201 -9.61 -9.31 -12.67
C TYR A 201 -9.35 -10.73 -13.19
N LYS A 202 -10.05 -11.18 -14.25
CA LYS A 202 -9.91 -12.56 -14.76
C LYS A 202 -8.48 -12.86 -15.20
N LYS A 203 -7.83 -11.93 -15.88
CA LYS A 203 -6.44 -12.08 -16.31
C LYS A 203 -5.46 -12.08 -15.14
N LEU A 204 -5.66 -11.20 -14.16
CA LEU A 204 -4.87 -11.19 -12.92
C LEU A 204 -5.03 -12.50 -12.14
N ARG A 205 -6.22 -13.11 -12.16
CA ARG A 205 -6.46 -14.42 -11.54
C ARG A 205 -5.67 -15.55 -12.19
N VAL A 206 -5.54 -15.55 -13.53
CA VAL A 206 -4.68 -16.51 -14.23
C VAL A 206 -3.21 -16.34 -13.83
N CYS A 207 -2.74 -15.09 -13.72
CA CYS A 207 -1.40 -14.80 -13.23
C CYS A 207 -1.19 -15.20 -11.76
N LEU A 208 -2.23 -15.09 -10.93
CA LEU A 208 -2.18 -15.46 -9.52
C LEU A 208 -1.94 -16.96 -9.33
N ASP A 209 -2.45 -17.81 -10.22
CA ASP A 209 -2.18 -19.25 -10.19
C ASP A 209 -0.70 -19.56 -10.41
N LYS A 210 -0.05 -18.86 -11.37
CA LYS A 210 1.41 -18.94 -11.55
C LYS A 210 2.15 -18.48 -10.30
N ARG A 211 1.77 -17.33 -9.72
CA ARG A 211 2.36 -16.82 -8.47
C ARG A 211 2.21 -17.83 -7.32
N ASN A 212 1.07 -18.51 -7.21
CA ASN A 212 0.84 -19.51 -6.18
C ASN A 212 1.75 -20.74 -6.35
N ASN A 213 2.04 -21.16 -7.58
CA ASN A 213 3.02 -22.21 -7.85
C ASN A 213 4.43 -21.77 -7.42
N ILE A 214 4.85 -20.55 -7.77
CA ILE A 214 6.15 -20.00 -7.35
C ILE A 214 6.28 -20.00 -5.83
N VAL A 215 5.33 -19.38 -5.13
CA VAL A 215 5.45 -19.10 -3.68
C VAL A 215 5.15 -20.31 -2.80
N HIS A 216 4.17 -21.14 -3.14
CA HIS A 216 3.72 -22.24 -2.27
C HIS A 216 4.22 -23.62 -2.69
N ARG A 217 4.80 -23.74 -3.89
CA ARG A 217 5.21 -25.03 -4.45
C ARG A 217 6.63 -25.02 -4.99
N PHE A 218 7.41 -23.99 -4.70
CA PHE A 218 8.77 -23.81 -5.23
C PHE A 218 8.76 -23.96 -6.75
N TYR A 219 7.90 -23.15 -7.40
CA TYR A 219 7.66 -23.09 -8.86
C TYR A 219 7.23 -24.40 -9.55
N PHE A 220 7.02 -25.51 -8.83
CA PHE A 220 6.38 -26.70 -9.39
C PHE A 220 4.90 -26.46 -9.71
N SER A 221 4.46 -26.98 -10.85
CA SER A 221 3.06 -26.86 -11.30
C SER A 221 2.11 -27.57 -10.33
N ASN A 222 0.90 -27.00 -10.20
CA ASN A 222 -0.20 -27.58 -9.43
C ASN A 222 -1.02 -28.61 -10.24
N ILE A 223 -0.75 -28.74 -11.53
CA ILE A 223 -1.40 -29.70 -12.43
C ILE A 223 -0.51 -30.93 -12.59
N ASP A 224 0.74 -30.70 -13.01
CA ASP A 224 1.75 -31.76 -13.15
C ASP A 224 2.97 -31.43 -12.26
N ARG A 225 3.21 -32.24 -11.23
CA ARG A 225 4.31 -32.04 -10.29
C ARG A 225 5.69 -32.34 -10.88
N MET A 226 5.76 -32.90 -12.09
CA MET A 226 6.99 -33.08 -12.84
C MET A 226 7.40 -31.83 -13.64
N GLU A 227 6.46 -30.89 -13.83
CA GLU A 227 6.70 -29.66 -14.60
C GLU A 227 6.99 -28.46 -13.71
N LEU A 228 7.90 -27.61 -14.20
CA LEU A 228 8.22 -26.32 -13.59
C LEU A 228 7.46 -25.20 -14.30
N VAL A 229 6.91 -24.28 -13.53
CA VAL A 229 6.41 -23.01 -14.05
C VAL A 229 7.61 -22.13 -14.37
N ASN A 230 7.90 -21.97 -15.65
CA ASN A 230 8.93 -21.06 -16.15
C ASN A 230 8.35 -19.65 -16.30
N ILE A 231 9.05 -18.64 -15.75
CA ILE A 231 8.64 -17.24 -15.89
C ILE A 231 9.55 -16.56 -16.91
N THR A 232 8.93 -15.84 -17.83
CA THR A 232 9.61 -15.06 -18.86
C THR A 232 9.54 -13.56 -18.58
N LEU A 233 10.41 -12.79 -19.23
CA LEU A 233 10.32 -11.33 -19.26
C LEU A 233 8.94 -10.85 -19.74
N GLU A 234 8.38 -11.54 -20.74
CA GLU A 234 7.05 -11.25 -21.26
C GLU A 234 5.95 -11.49 -20.21
N ASP A 235 6.03 -12.57 -19.43
CA ASP A 235 5.08 -12.84 -18.34
C ASP A 235 5.04 -11.70 -17.32
N ILE A 236 6.20 -11.19 -16.91
CA ILE A 236 6.30 -10.09 -15.94
C ILE A 236 5.77 -8.79 -16.55
N THR A 237 6.14 -8.50 -17.80
CA THR A 237 5.70 -7.29 -18.51
C THR A 237 4.18 -7.29 -18.71
N ASN A 238 3.61 -8.44 -19.08
CA ASN A 238 2.16 -8.63 -19.21
C ASN A 238 1.46 -8.48 -17.86
N LEU A 239 2.01 -9.06 -16.78
CA LEU A 239 1.47 -8.89 -15.43
C LEU A 239 1.45 -7.40 -15.00
N ILE A 240 2.53 -6.67 -15.23
CA ILE A 240 2.59 -5.21 -14.94
C ILE A 240 1.52 -4.46 -15.73
N LYS A 241 1.34 -4.78 -17.02
CA LYS A 241 0.31 -4.15 -17.86
C LYS A 241 -1.10 -4.40 -17.34
N GLU A 242 -1.41 -5.65 -16.96
CA GLU A 242 -2.72 -6.00 -16.43
C GLU A 242 -2.96 -5.36 -15.04
N ALA A 243 -1.93 -5.32 -14.18
CA ALA A 243 -2.00 -4.64 -12.89
C ALA A 243 -2.23 -3.13 -13.06
N ASN A 244 -1.50 -2.47 -13.96
CA ASN A 244 -1.68 -1.04 -14.26
C ASN A 244 -3.07 -0.75 -14.84
N THR A 245 -3.58 -1.62 -15.72
CA THR A 245 -4.92 -1.49 -16.29
C THR A 245 -6.00 -1.60 -15.21
N PHE A 246 -5.85 -2.56 -14.30
CA PHE A 246 -6.73 -2.74 -13.16
C PHE A 246 -6.69 -1.52 -12.22
N VAL A 247 -5.49 -1.07 -11.82
CA VAL A 247 -5.33 0.11 -10.95
C VAL A 247 -5.90 1.38 -11.59
N GLY A 248 -5.62 1.62 -12.87
CA GLY A 248 -6.14 2.78 -13.60
C GLY A 248 -7.65 2.82 -13.63
N LYS A 249 -8.30 1.71 -14.00
CA LYS A 249 -9.77 1.62 -14.01
C LYS A 249 -10.39 1.74 -12.62
N LEU A 250 -9.73 1.21 -11.59
CA LEU A 250 -10.18 1.36 -10.21
C LEU A 250 -10.20 2.84 -9.82
N ILE A 251 -9.12 3.56 -10.11
CA ILE A 251 -9.01 5.00 -9.87
C ILE A 251 -10.11 5.77 -10.63
N GLU A 252 -10.32 5.47 -11.92
CA GLU A 252 -11.39 6.08 -12.70
C GLU A 252 -12.78 5.85 -12.10
N ASN A 253 -13.06 4.65 -11.58
CA ASN A 253 -14.32 4.35 -10.92
C ASN A 253 -14.46 5.12 -9.60
N VAL A 254 -13.36 5.29 -8.87
CA VAL A 254 -13.35 6.04 -7.61
C VAL A 254 -13.59 7.53 -7.87
N ASP A 255 -12.92 8.11 -8.86
CA ASP A 255 -13.04 9.53 -9.18
C ASP A 255 -14.46 9.91 -9.65
N LYS A 256 -15.22 8.96 -10.22
CA LYS A 256 -16.64 9.16 -10.55
C LYS A 256 -17.53 9.27 -9.30
N VAL A 257 -17.20 8.55 -8.23
CA VAL A 257 -18.00 8.50 -6.99
C VAL A 257 -17.52 9.56 -5.98
N TYR A 258 -16.22 9.79 -5.93
CA TYR A 258 -15.54 10.72 -5.01
C TYR A 258 -14.70 11.73 -5.81
N PRO A 259 -15.34 12.65 -6.55
CA PRO A 259 -14.61 13.63 -7.33
C PRO A 259 -13.75 14.51 -6.42
N LYS A 260 -12.54 14.82 -6.90
CA LYS A 260 -11.65 15.78 -6.23
C LYS A 260 -12.40 17.11 -6.12
N LYS A 261 -12.58 17.61 -4.90
CA LYS A 261 -13.07 18.98 -4.70
C LYS A 261 -12.00 19.92 -5.27
N ILE A 262 -12.37 20.65 -6.32
CA ILE A 262 -11.56 21.74 -6.92
C ILE A 262 -11.51 22.91 -5.94
#